data_AF-A0A1H3HRP1-F1
#
_entry.id   AF-A0A1H3HRP1-F1
#
_cell.length_a   1.000
_cell.length_b   1.000
_cell.length_c   1.000
_cell.angle_alpha   90.00
_cell.angle_beta   90.00
_cell.angle_gamma   90.00
#
_symmetry.space_group_name_H-M   'P 1'
#
loop_
_entity.id
_entity.type
_entity.pdbx_description
1 polymer ?
#
loop_
_entity_poly.entity_id
_entity_poly.type
_entity_poly.pdbx_seq_one_letter_code
_entity_poly.pdbx_strand_id
1 'polypeptide(L)'
;MLRLISLALCLALTALPLRAESLDSVVSAELRPGWRLPDGSHMAALHLRLAPGWKTYWRSPGAAGIPPLFRWSGSGPEVAGVSVIWPTPYVFHQSGLRSVGYRNEVVLPLRVRLRDADADAQLAGTVELGICKDICMPHEVRVSATLPAAARAPDPRIAAALADQPLTHAEAGVRQVRCSVAPVRGGIALRATLDVPRPGGAVETVIETADPEVWVAEPESRWEDGALVAEAEMRHIDGGAFAVDRSAVRITVLRDGQAIDVMGCSG
;
A
#
# COMPACT_ATOMS: atom_id res chain seq x y z
N MET A 1 -12.15 -82.40 1.06
CA MET A 1 -11.98 -81.25 0.14
C MET A 1 -12.81 -80.08 0.67
N LEU A 2 -12.22 -79.14 1.39
CA LEU A 2 -12.86 -77.87 1.76
C LEU A 2 -11.77 -76.80 1.82
N ARG A 3 -11.75 -75.89 0.84
CA ARG A 3 -10.75 -74.82 0.70
C ARG A 3 -11.18 -73.61 1.54
N LEU A 4 -10.34 -73.17 2.46
CA LEU A 4 -10.45 -71.87 3.12
C LEU A 4 -10.02 -70.76 2.15
N ILE A 5 -10.86 -69.73 1.99
CA ILE A 5 -10.53 -68.50 1.27
C ILE A 5 -10.50 -67.37 2.31
N SER A 6 -9.30 -66.93 2.68
CA SER A 6 -9.08 -65.73 3.48
C SER A 6 -9.05 -64.52 2.56
N LEU A 7 -10.07 -63.66 2.63
CA LEU A 7 -10.14 -62.40 1.89
C LEU A 7 -9.48 -61.29 2.72
N ALA A 8 -8.29 -60.85 2.32
CA ALA A 8 -7.60 -59.70 2.91
C ALA A 8 -8.24 -58.40 2.40
N LEU A 9 -8.85 -57.63 3.30
CA LEU A 9 -9.46 -56.33 3.02
C LEU A 9 -8.37 -55.24 3.07
N CYS A 10 -7.79 -54.89 1.93
CA CYS A 10 -6.92 -53.72 1.81
C CYS A 10 -7.75 -52.43 1.94
N LEU A 11 -7.58 -51.73 3.06
CA LEU A 11 -8.13 -50.39 3.28
C LEU A 11 -7.35 -49.38 2.42
N ALA A 12 -7.92 -48.96 1.29
CA ALA A 12 -7.35 -47.90 0.46
C ALA A 12 -7.59 -46.54 1.11
N LEU A 13 -6.55 -45.94 1.72
CA LEU A 13 -6.54 -44.53 2.06
C LEU A 13 -6.58 -43.71 0.76
N THR A 14 -7.74 -43.16 0.43
CA THR A 14 -7.87 -42.18 -0.65
C THR A 14 -7.30 -40.85 -0.16
N ALA A 15 -6.06 -40.55 -0.57
CA ALA A 15 -5.50 -39.21 -0.42
C ALA A 15 -6.30 -38.26 -1.33
N LEU A 16 -7.10 -37.39 -0.72
CA LEU A 16 -7.72 -36.27 -1.45
C LEU A 16 -6.60 -35.35 -1.94
N PRO A 17 -6.55 -35.02 -3.25
CA PRO A 17 -5.56 -34.07 -3.74
C PRO A 17 -5.87 -32.69 -3.18
N LEU A 18 -4.94 -32.10 -2.41
CA LEU A 18 -4.94 -30.65 -2.18
C LEU A 18 -4.70 -29.97 -3.53
N ARG A 19 -5.72 -29.29 -4.08
CA ARG A 19 -5.51 -28.37 -5.20
C ARG A 19 -4.84 -27.12 -4.67
N ALA A 20 -3.62 -26.84 -5.15
CA ALA A 20 -3.03 -25.53 -5.00
C ALA A 20 -3.88 -24.53 -5.82
N GLU A 21 -4.50 -23.57 -5.16
CA GLU A 21 -5.19 -22.46 -5.83
C GLU A 21 -4.13 -21.56 -6.49
N SER A 22 -4.22 -21.34 -7.81
CA SER A 22 -3.36 -20.34 -8.47
C SER A 22 -3.77 -18.94 -7.99
N LEU A 23 -2.78 -18.08 -7.72
CA LEU A 23 -3.04 -16.68 -7.36
C LEU A 23 -3.76 -15.91 -8.48
N ASP A 24 -3.67 -16.37 -9.74
CA ASP A 24 -4.41 -15.79 -10.87
C ASP A 24 -5.94 -15.87 -10.67
N SER A 25 -6.41 -16.83 -9.86
CA SER A 25 -7.83 -16.97 -9.50
C SER A 25 -8.21 -16.16 -8.26
N VAL A 26 -7.22 -15.62 -7.54
CA VAL A 26 -7.36 -14.94 -6.26
C VAL A 26 -7.35 -13.42 -6.42
N VAL A 27 -6.57 -12.91 -7.37
CA VAL A 27 -6.51 -11.47 -7.65
C VAL A 27 -6.77 -11.21 -9.13
N SER A 28 -7.68 -10.27 -9.41
CA SER A 28 -7.86 -9.72 -10.75
C SER A 28 -7.39 -8.27 -10.77
N ALA A 29 -6.64 -7.90 -11.80
CA ALA A 29 -6.15 -6.54 -12.01
C ALA A 29 -6.62 -6.00 -13.37
N GLU A 30 -7.18 -4.78 -13.38
CA GLU A 30 -7.56 -4.09 -14.61
C GLU A 30 -7.18 -2.60 -14.52
N LEU A 31 -6.85 -2.00 -15.67
CA LEU A 31 -6.75 -0.54 -15.76
C LEU A 31 -8.12 0.04 -16.11
N ARG A 32 -8.59 0.96 -15.28
CA ARG A 32 -9.75 1.81 -15.58
C ARG A 32 -9.26 3.01 -16.40
N PRO A 33 -9.77 3.23 -17.63
CA PRO A 33 -9.26 4.29 -18.50
C PRO A 33 -9.36 5.69 -17.90
N GLY A 34 -10.48 6.00 -17.23
CA GLY A 34 -10.69 7.29 -16.57
C GLY A 34 -10.88 8.45 -17.55
N TRP A 35 -10.28 9.62 -17.28
CA TRP A 35 -10.54 10.86 -18.02
C TRP A 35 -9.33 11.79 -18.08
N ARG A 36 -9.33 12.69 -19.09
CA ARG A 36 -8.37 13.78 -19.22
C ARG A 36 -8.67 14.89 -18.20
N LEU A 37 -7.65 15.33 -17.48
CA LEU A 37 -7.71 16.45 -16.54
C LEU A 37 -7.47 17.79 -17.26
N PRO A 38 -7.94 18.91 -16.67
CA PRO A 38 -7.76 20.24 -17.27
C PRO A 38 -6.30 20.68 -17.46
N ASP A 39 -5.37 20.09 -16.69
CA ASP A 39 -3.94 20.37 -16.79
C ASP A 39 -3.21 19.55 -17.87
N GLY A 40 -3.97 18.79 -18.69
CA GLY A 40 -3.44 17.92 -19.75
C GLY A 40 -3.02 16.53 -19.28
N SER A 41 -2.88 16.28 -17.97
CA SER A 41 -2.64 14.94 -17.45
C SER A 41 -3.87 14.04 -17.59
N HIS A 42 -3.70 12.72 -17.50
CA HIS A 42 -4.82 11.76 -17.47
C HIS A 42 -5.00 11.22 -16.06
N MET A 43 -6.25 11.09 -15.62
CA MET A 43 -6.60 10.29 -14.47
C MET A 43 -7.05 8.91 -14.94
N ALA A 44 -6.36 7.87 -14.53
CA ALA A 44 -6.72 6.46 -14.72
C ALA A 44 -6.75 5.77 -13.34
N ALA A 45 -6.96 4.45 -13.28
CA ALA A 45 -6.75 3.71 -12.05
C ALA A 45 -6.34 2.26 -12.29
N LEU A 46 -5.54 1.70 -11.38
CA LEU A 46 -5.40 0.26 -11.24
C LEU A 46 -6.49 -0.24 -10.30
N HIS A 47 -7.40 -1.08 -10.79
CA HIS A 47 -8.43 -1.72 -9.98
C HIS A 47 -8.04 -3.17 -9.69
N LEU A 48 -7.76 -3.43 -8.42
CA LEU A 48 -7.50 -4.76 -7.90
C LEU A 48 -8.75 -5.29 -7.19
N ARG A 49 -9.18 -6.49 -7.54
CA ARG A 49 -10.21 -7.25 -6.82
C ARG A 49 -9.59 -8.52 -6.26
N LEU A 50 -9.88 -8.82 -5.02
CA LEU A 50 -9.30 -9.90 -4.23
C LEU A 50 -10.41 -10.87 -3.83
N ALA A 51 -10.11 -12.16 -3.87
CA ALA A 51 -11.01 -13.18 -3.34
C ALA A 51 -11.25 -12.96 -1.83
N PRO A 52 -12.41 -13.38 -1.28
CA PRO A 52 -12.72 -13.19 0.13
C PRO A 52 -11.63 -13.70 1.07
N GLY A 53 -11.28 -12.89 2.08
CA GLY A 53 -10.23 -13.19 3.06
C GLY A 53 -8.80 -12.89 2.61
N TRP A 54 -8.58 -12.62 1.32
CA TRP A 54 -7.29 -12.21 0.79
C TRP A 54 -7.08 -10.69 0.89
N LYS A 55 -5.82 -10.30 1.00
CA LYS A 55 -5.35 -8.93 1.18
C LYS A 55 -4.21 -8.63 0.22
N THR A 56 -4.04 -7.35 -0.10
CA THR A 56 -2.82 -6.82 -0.71
C THR A 56 -2.30 -5.65 0.11
N TYR A 57 -1.14 -5.11 -0.26
CA TYR A 57 -0.40 -4.19 0.59
C TYR A 57 -0.44 -2.74 0.11
N TRP A 58 -0.29 -1.85 1.09
CA TRP A 58 -0.04 -0.43 0.86
C TRP A 58 1.43 -0.20 0.49
N ARG A 59 1.78 1.03 0.09
CA ARG A 59 3.18 1.40 -0.21
C ARG A 59 4.15 1.15 0.96
N SER A 60 3.66 1.28 2.19
CA SER A 60 4.44 1.10 3.43
C SER A 60 3.77 0.02 4.26
N PRO A 61 4.07 -1.25 3.98
CA PRO A 61 3.16 -2.34 4.28
C PRO A 61 3.28 -2.88 5.71
N GLY A 62 4.14 -2.28 6.54
CA GLY A 62 4.52 -2.78 7.86
C GLY A 62 5.53 -3.92 7.78
N ALA A 63 5.91 -4.47 8.94
CA ALA A 63 6.98 -5.47 9.05
C ALA A 63 6.70 -6.77 8.29
N ALA A 64 5.43 -7.13 8.09
CA ALA A 64 5.01 -8.40 7.49
C ALA A 64 4.57 -8.32 6.03
N GLY A 65 4.69 -7.16 5.37
CA GLY A 65 4.13 -6.97 4.05
C GLY A 65 5.13 -6.80 2.91
N ILE A 66 4.67 -7.08 1.69
CA ILE A 66 5.47 -6.96 0.47
C ILE A 66 4.93 -5.74 -0.30
N PRO A 67 5.68 -4.63 -0.38
CA PRO A 67 5.19 -3.42 -1.02
C PRO A 67 5.02 -3.64 -2.53
N PRO A 68 4.01 -3.02 -3.16
CA PRO A 68 3.83 -3.13 -4.60
C PRO A 68 4.88 -2.30 -5.36
N LEU A 69 5.36 -2.86 -6.46
CA LEU A 69 6.29 -2.24 -7.40
C LEU A 69 5.63 -2.07 -8.77
N PHE A 70 5.59 -0.83 -9.25
CA PHE A 70 4.92 -0.47 -10.49
C PHE A 70 5.94 -0.21 -11.59
N ARG A 71 5.82 -0.92 -12.72
CA ARG A 71 6.69 -0.74 -13.89
C ARG A 71 5.83 -0.48 -15.13
N TRP A 72 5.88 0.74 -15.65
CA TRP A 72 5.07 1.18 -16.80
C TRP A 72 5.80 1.13 -18.14
N SER A 73 6.83 0.28 -18.27
CA SER A 73 7.70 0.19 -19.45
C SER A 73 7.00 -0.29 -20.72
N GLY A 74 5.79 -0.86 -20.61
CA GLY A 74 4.98 -1.24 -21.77
C GLY A 74 4.13 -0.11 -22.35
N SER A 75 4.13 1.08 -21.74
CA SER A 75 3.32 2.21 -22.17
C SER A 75 3.81 2.81 -23.49
N GLY A 76 2.89 3.41 -24.24
CA GLY A 76 3.18 4.12 -25.48
C GLY A 76 4.02 5.38 -25.26
N PRO A 77 4.60 5.94 -26.33
CA PRO A 77 5.49 7.10 -26.26
C PRO A 77 4.81 8.36 -25.71
N GLU A 78 3.48 8.41 -25.72
CA GLU A 78 2.66 9.52 -25.20
C GLU A 78 2.77 9.64 -23.68
N VAL A 79 3.10 8.55 -22.97
CA VAL A 79 3.21 8.52 -21.51
C VAL A 79 4.58 9.04 -21.05
N ALA A 80 4.58 10.15 -20.32
CA ALA A 80 5.78 10.78 -19.75
C ALA A 80 6.07 10.33 -18.30
N GLY A 81 5.10 9.73 -17.63
CA GLY A 81 5.26 9.14 -16.30
C GLY A 81 3.93 8.92 -15.61
N VAL A 82 3.97 8.13 -14.54
CA VAL A 82 2.77 7.72 -13.79
C VAL A 82 3.04 7.87 -12.31
N SER A 83 2.12 8.51 -11.60
CA SER A 83 2.15 8.64 -10.14
C SER A 83 0.95 7.91 -9.55
N VAL A 84 1.19 7.08 -8.54
CA VAL A 84 0.14 6.36 -7.81
C VAL A 84 -0.38 7.23 -6.68
N ILE A 85 -1.69 7.37 -6.61
CA ILE A 85 -2.39 8.02 -5.51
C ILE A 85 -2.94 6.90 -4.61
N TRP A 86 -2.78 7.07 -3.30
CA TRP A 86 -3.06 6.02 -2.33
C TRP A 86 -4.31 6.34 -1.52
N PRO A 87 -5.40 5.59 -1.66
CA PRO A 87 -6.53 5.64 -0.74
C PRO A 87 -6.13 5.21 0.66
N THR A 88 -6.98 5.54 1.63
CA THR A 88 -6.81 5.21 3.05
C THR A 88 -6.65 3.68 3.23
N PRO A 89 -5.51 3.22 3.76
CA PRO A 89 -5.31 1.80 3.98
C PRO A 89 -5.95 1.34 5.28
N TYR A 90 -6.09 0.02 5.41
CA TYR A 90 -6.43 -0.64 6.67
C TYR A 90 -5.18 -1.12 7.37
N VAL A 91 -5.21 -1.12 8.70
CA VAL A 91 -4.25 -1.87 9.51
C VAL A 91 -4.80 -3.27 9.80
N PHE A 92 -3.96 -4.27 9.66
CA PHE A 92 -4.25 -5.66 9.95
C PHE A 92 -3.25 -6.20 10.96
N HIS A 93 -3.76 -6.99 11.91
CA HIS A 93 -2.96 -7.73 12.88
C HIS A 93 -3.17 -9.22 12.66
N GLN A 94 -2.11 -9.94 12.32
CA GLN A 94 -2.18 -11.38 12.04
C GLN A 94 -0.91 -12.06 12.56
N SER A 95 -1.08 -13.15 13.32
CA SER A 95 0.03 -13.92 13.91
C SER A 95 1.01 -13.07 14.72
N GLY A 96 0.51 -12.02 15.40
CA GLY A 96 1.32 -11.10 16.18
C GLY A 96 2.11 -10.07 15.36
N LEU A 97 1.90 -10.02 14.04
CA LEU A 97 2.53 -9.06 13.15
C LEU A 97 1.50 -8.10 12.57
N ARG A 98 1.90 -6.83 12.46
CA ARG A 98 1.13 -5.79 11.83
C ARG A 98 1.45 -5.69 10.34
N SER A 99 0.42 -5.41 9.56
CA SER A 99 0.56 -5.00 8.16
C SER A 99 -0.44 -3.92 7.79
N VAL A 100 -0.12 -3.16 6.74
CA VAL A 100 -0.94 -2.05 6.24
C VAL A 100 -1.28 -2.30 4.77
N GLY A 101 -2.57 -2.24 4.42
CA GLY A 101 -3.00 -2.61 3.08
C GLY A 101 -4.49 -2.56 2.83
N TYR A 102 -4.95 -3.42 1.92
CA TYR A 102 -6.31 -3.43 1.40
C TYR A 102 -6.88 -4.85 1.39
N ARG A 103 -8.21 -4.95 1.50
CA ARG A 103 -8.98 -6.19 1.43
C ARG A 103 -10.15 -6.02 0.47
N ASN A 104 -10.67 -7.12 -0.08
CA ASN A 104 -11.78 -7.18 -1.04
C ASN A 104 -11.49 -6.48 -2.39
N GLU A 105 -11.32 -5.16 -2.41
CA GLU A 105 -10.92 -4.42 -3.60
C GLU A 105 -10.16 -3.16 -3.23
N VAL A 106 -9.33 -2.67 -4.14
CA VAL A 106 -8.76 -1.34 -4.10
C VAL A 106 -8.70 -0.77 -5.51
N VAL A 107 -9.10 0.50 -5.64
CA VAL A 107 -8.93 1.29 -6.85
C VAL A 107 -7.82 2.28 -6.55
N LEU A 108 -6.63 2.09 -7.11
CA LEU A 108 -5.49 2.98 -6.96
C LEU A 108 -5.51 4.01 -8.09
N PRO A 109 -5.86 5.28 -7.85
CA PRO A 109 -5.84 6.28 -8.91
C PRO A 109 -4.42 6.49 -9.41
N LEU A 110 -4.30 6.68 -10.72
CA LEU A 110 -3.05 6.87 -11.42
C LEU A 110 -3.12 8.23 -12.12
N ARG A 111 -2.25 9.16 -11.72
CA ARG A 111 -2.04 10.39 -12.48
C ARG A 111 -0.99 10.13 -13.54
N VAL A 112 -1.41 10.10 -14.80
CA VAL A 112 -0.56 9.84 -15.95
C VAL A 112 -0.20 11.17 -16.59
N ARG A 113 1.08 11.55 -16.50
CA ARG A 113 1.60 12.71 -17.24
C ARG A 113 1.75 12.31 -18.71
N LEU A 114 1.18 13.09 -19.62
CA LEU A 114 1.32 12.88 -21.06
C LEU A 114 2.27 13.90 -21.69
N ARG A 115 2.87 13.50 -22.82
CA ARG A 115 3.64 14.38 -23.70
C ARG A 115 2.75 15.19 -24.63
N ASP A 116 1.63 14.60 -25.04
CA ASP A 116 0.59 15.22 -25.85
C ASP A 116 -0.76 14.90 -25.21
N ALA A 117 -1.48 15.95 -24.81
CA ALA A 117 -2.78 15.81 -24.15
C ALA A 117 -3.94 15.56 -25.14
N ASP A 118 -3.73 15.90 -26.41
CA ASP A 118 -4.73 15.84 -27.47
C ASP A 118 -4.74 14.48 -28.20
N ALA A 119 -3.73 13.64 -27.95
CA ALA A 119 -3.63 12.28 -28.45
C ALA A 119 -4.13 11.23 -27.45
N ASP A 120 -4.70 10.13 -27.98
CA ASP A 120 -4.94 8.92 -27.20
C ASP A 120 -3.59 8.37 -26.72
N ALA A 121 -3.55 7.86 -25.50
CA ALA A 121 -2.33 7.29 -24.94
C ALA A 121 -2.51 5.81 -24.60
N GLN A 122 -1.50 4.99 -24.88
CA GLN A 122 -1.50 3.59 -24.42
C GLN A 122 -0.80 3.49 -23.05
N LEU A 123 -1.55 3.16 -22.00
CA LEU A 123 -0.97 2.82 -20.70
C LEU A 123 -0.80 1.30 -20.62
N ALA A 124 0.39 0.83 -20.29
CA ALA A 124 0.66 -0.58 -20.09
C ALA A 124 1.84 -0.79 -19.12
N GLY A 125 1.73 -1.83 -18.31
CA GLY A 125 2.73 -2.09 -17.29
C GLY A 125 2.57 -3.43 -16.59
N THR A 126 3.58 -3.71 -15.78
CA THR A 126 3.65 -4.83 -14.86
C THR A 126 3.61 -4.28 -13.44
N VAL A 127 2.81 -4.91 -12.58
CA VAL A 127 2.77 -4.61 -11.15
C VAL A 127 3.14 -5.87 -10.39
N GLU A 128 4.21 -5.81 -9.63
CA GLU A 128 4.60 -6.84 -8.67
C GLU A 128 3.99 -6.45 -7.32
N LEU A 129 3.29 -7.34 -6.63
CA LEU A 129 2.64 -7.04 -5.36
C LEU A 129 2.56 -8.28 -4.45
N GLY A 130 2.47 -8.05 -3.14
CA GLY A 130 2.13 -9.12 -2.21
C GLY A 130 0.64 -9.42 -2.19
N ILE A 131 0.31 -10.70 -2.14
CA ILE A 131 -1.04 -11.23 -1.92
C ILE A 131 -0.99 -12.13 -0.69
N CYS A 132 -1.79 -11.83 0.33
CA CYS A 132 -1.74 -12.54 1.60
C CYS A 132 -3.13 -12.98 2.10
N LYS A 133 -3.21 -14.24 2.53
CA LYS A 133 -4.32 -14.76 3.33
C LYS A 133 -3.77 -15.25 4.66
N ASP A 134 -3.19 -16.46 4.67
CA ASP A 134 -2.47 -17.03 5.82
C ASP A 134 -0.95 -16.89 5.65
N ILE A 135 -0.50 -17.02 4.40
CA ILE A 135 0.88 -16.83 3.96
C ILE A 135 0.88 -15.75 2.89
N CYS A 136 1.92 -14.92 2.90
CA CYS A 136 2.04 -13.78 2.01
C CYS A 136 3.02 -14.13 0.89
N MET A 137 2.58 -14.01 -0.36
CA MET A 137 3.33 -14.42 -1.55
C MET A 137 3.44 -13.25 -2.53
N PRO A 138 4.60 -13.07 -3.18
CA PRO A 138 4.72 -12.13 -4.29
C PRO A 138 3.92 -12.66 -5.49
N HIS A 139 3.32 -11.74 -6.23
CA HIS A 139 2.56 -12.02 -7.43
C HIS A 139 2.75 -10.89 -8.46
N GLU A 140 2.69 -11.24 -9.73
CA GLU A 140 2.88 -10.30 -10.83
C GLU A 140 1.61 -10.24 -11.67
N VAL A 141 1.11 -9.02 -11.91
CA VAL A 141 -0.01 -8.79 -12.83
C VAL A 141 0.43 -7.89 -13.99
N ARG A 142 -0.06 -8.19 -15.19
CA ARG A 142 0.14 -7.36 -16.39
C ARG A 142 -1.18 -6.66 -16.72
N VAL A 143 -1.10 -5.36 -16.98
CA VAL A 143 -2.27 -4.54 -17.28
C VAL A 143 -2.02 -3.62 -18.46
N SER A 144 -3.07 -3.34 -19.23
CA SER A 144 -3.04 -2.38 -20.33
C SER A 144 -4.41 -1.74 -20.53
N ALA A 145 -4.42 -0.49 -20.96
CA ALA A 145 -5.62 0.24 -21.38
C ALA A 145 -5.25 1.40 -22.31
N THR A 146 -6.12 1.67 -23.29
CA THR A 146 -6.09 2.92 -24.03
C THR A 146 -6.75 4.02 -23.20
N LEU A 147 -6.13 5.19 -23.14
CA LEU A 147 -6.57 6.39 -22.43
C LEU A 147 -7.07 7.40 -23.48
N PRO A 148 -8.39 7.51 -23.71
CA PRO A 148 -8.90 8.32 -24.81
C PRO A 148 -8.71 9.81 -24.55
N ALA A 149 -8.19 10.54 -25.54
CA ALA A 149 -8.03 11.99 -25.52
C ALA A 149 -9.36 12.72 -25.36
N ALA A 150 -10.48 12.11 -25.76
CA ALA A 150 -11.82 12.67 -25.66
C ALA A 150 -12.53 12.33 -24.34
N ALA A 151 -11.97 11.48 -23.48
CA ALA A 151 -12.59 11.12 -22.21
C ALA A 151 -12.60 12.31 -21.25
N ARG A 152 -13.79 12.77 -20.85
CA ARG A 152 -13.98 13.94 -19.95
C ARG A 152 -14.80 13.62 -18.70
N ALA A 153 -15.64 12.59 -18.75
CA ALA A 153 -16.51 12.22 -17.64
C ALA A 153 -15.72 11.48 -16.55
N PRO A 154 -15.77 11.91 -15.28
CA PRO A 154 -15.13 11.19 -14.20
C PRO A 154 -15.70 9.77 -14.02
N ASP A 155 -14.82 8.79 -13.86
CA ASP A 155 -15.22 7.45 -13.44
C ASP A 155 -15.58 7.48 -11.94
N PRO A 156 -16.78 7.03 -11.54
CA PRO A 156 -17.25 7.15 -10.16
C PRO A 156 -16.42 6.32 -9.17
N ARG A 157 -15.82 5.20 -9.58
CA ARG A 157 -14.97 4.39 -8.68
C ARG A 157 -13.63 5.08 -8.44
N ILE A 158 -13.06 5.68 -9.48
CA ILE A 158 -11.84 6.47 -9.35
C ILE A 158 -12.10 7.72 -8.51
N ALA A 159 -13.23 8.41 -8.74
CA ALA A 159 -13.62 9.57 -7.95
C ALA A 159 -13.83 9.23 -6.46
N ALA A 160 -14.45 8.10 -6.15
CA ALA A 160 -14.59 7.62 -4.77
C ALA A 160 -13.22 7.33 -4.12
N ALA A 161 -12.30 6.69 -4.84
CA ALA A 161 -10.96 6.42 -4.35
C ALA A 161 -10.13 7.70 -4.14
N LEU A 162 -10.31 8.72 -4.98
CA LEU A 162 -9.71 10.04 -4.80
C LEU A 162 -10.27 10.75 -3.56
N ALA A 163 -11.55 10.58 -3.25
CA ALA A 163 -12.17 11.13 -2.05
C ALA A 163 -11.77 10.39 -0.76
N ASP A 164 -11.35 9.13 -0.87
CA ASP A 164 -10.91 8.28 0.24
C ASP A 164 -9.40 8.41 0.55
N GLN A 165 -8.74 9.46 0.07
CA GLN A 165 -7.34 9.71 0.40
C GLN A 165 -7.16 10.11 1.88
N PRO A 166 -5.98 9.87 2.46
CA PRO A 166 -5.62 10.45 3.75
C PRO A 166 -5.83 11.96 3.76
N LEU A 167 -6.41 12.48 4.84
CA LEU A 167 -6.54 13.92 5.07
C LEU A 167 -5.15 14.54 5.20
N THR A 168 -4.96 15.71 4.60
CA THR A 168 -3.75 16.50 4.84
C THR A 168 -3.70 17.02 6.27
N HIS A 169 -2.52 17.50 6.68
CA HIS A 169 -2.32 18.27 7.93
C HIS A 169 -3.44 19.29 8.15
N ALA A 170 -3.72 20.14 7.16
CA ALA A 170 -4.69 21.23 7.27
C ALA A 170 -6.13 20.73 7.39
N GLU A 171 -6.54 19.76 6.58
CA GLU A 171 -7.89 19.20 6.60
C GLU A 171 -8.19 18.47 7.92
N ALA A 172 -7.19 17.79 8.46
CA ALA A 172 -7.29 17.11 9.74
C ALA A 172 -7.19 18.05 10.95
N GLY A 173 -6.85 19.33 10.75
CA GLY A 173 -6.68 20.30 11.82
C GLY A 173 -5.49 19.99 12.74
N VAL A 174 -4.48 19.30 12.24
CA VAL A 174 -3.22 19.11 12.99
C VAL A 174 -2.62 20.49 13.24
N ARG A 175 -2.19 20.77 14.48
CA ARG A 175 -1.72 22.13 14.85
C ARG A 175 -0.20 22.24 14.82
N GLN A 176 0.48 21.19 15.21
CA GLN A 176 1.92 21.18 15.35
C GLN A 176 2.47 19.76 15.22
N VAL A 177 3.63 19.65 14.59
CA VAL A 177 4.36 18.41 14.40
C VAL A 177 5.81 18.67 14.73
N ARG A 178 6.32 18.00 15.77
CA ARG A 178 7.72 18.10 16.19
C ARG A 178 8.42 16.77 16.08
N CYS A 179 9.70 16.81 15.71
CA CYS A 179 10.57 15.65 15.66
C CYS A 179 11.84 15.92 16.44
N SER A 180 12.23 14.98 17.28
CA SER A 180 13.58 14.89 17.84
C SER A 180 14.24 13.61 17.33
N VAL A 181 15.54 13.68 17.06
CA VAL A 181 16.34 12.52 16.66
C VAL A 181 17.43 12.26 17.69
N ALA A 182 17.72 10.99 17.95
CA ALA A 182 18.79 10.58 18.84
C ALA A 182 19.57 9.42 18.21
N PRO A 183 20.91 9.36 18.38
CA PRO A 183 21.68 8.21 17.93
C PRO A 183 21.29 6.96 18.71
N VAL A 184 21.16 5.83 18.01
CA VAL A 184 21.02 4.49 18.61
C VAL A 184 22.07 3.56 18.02
N ARG A 185 22.21 2.35 18.58
CA ARG A 185 23.18 1.38 18.07
C ARG A 185 22.87 1.05 16.61
N GLY A 186 23.70 1.51 15.68
CA GLY A 186 23.60 1.24 14.24
C GLY A 186 22.44 1.96 13.55
N GLY A 187 21.98 3.10 14.07
CA GLY A 187 20.85 3.83 13.50
C GLY A 187 20.51 5.13 14.20
N ILE A 188 19.36 5.69 13.88
CA ILE A 188 18.79 6.89 14.46
C ILE A 188 17.40 6.56 15.00
N ALA A 189 17.09 6.93 16.24
CA ALA A 189 15.72 6.96 16.74
C ALA A 189 15.07 8.30 16.40
N LEU A 190 13.89 8.26 15.79
CA LEU A 190 13.02 9.42 15.61
C LEU A 190 11.89 9.34 16.62
N ARG A 191 11.69 10.42 17.38
CA ARG A 191 10.47 10.66 18.14
C ARG A 191 9.70 11.80 17.51
N ALA A 192 8.50 11.51 17.02
CA ALA A 192 7.55 12.50 16.52
C ALA A 192 6.46 12.77 17.57
N THR A 193 6.09 14.04 17.74
CA THR A 193 4.98 14.47 18.58
C THR A 193 4.03 15.32 17.75
N LEU A 194 2.79 14.87 17.65
CA LEU A 194 1.75 15.44 16.81
C LEU A 194 0.58 15.93 17.67
N ASP A 195 0.21 17.18 17.46
CA ASP A 195 -0.98 17.78 18.04
C ASP A 195 -2.17 17.54 17.09
N VAL A 196 -2.77 16.36 17.24
CA VAL A 196 -3.89 15.88 16.43
C VAL A 196 -5.21 16.15 17.16
N PRO A 197 -6.26 16.67 16.50
CA PRO A 197 -7.56 16.87 17.13
C PRO A 197 -8.18 15.58 17.66
N ARG A 198 -9.00 15.73 18.72
CA ARG A 198 -9.73 14.64 19.39
C ARG A 198 -8.79 13.53 19.91
N PRO A 199 -7.89 13.85 20.85
CA PRO A 199 -6.94 12.86 21.37
C PRO A 199 -7.62 11.66 22.03
N GLY A 200 -6.94 10.52 22.03
CA GLY A 200 -7.39 9.26 22.60
C GLY A 200 -7.82 8.21 21.57
N GLY A 201 -8.14 7.01 22.06
CA GLY A 201 -8.49 5.85 21.23
C GLY A 201 -7.26 5.10 20.71
N ALA A 202 -7.52 3.94 20.09
CA ALA A 202 -6.48 3.18 19.39
C ALA A 202 -5.95 3.98 18.20
N VAL A 203 -4.64 4.04 18.06
CA VAL A 203 -3.97 4.81 17.01
C VAL A 203 -2.72 4.08 16.61
N GLU A 204 -2.47 4.04 15.31
CA GLU A 204 -1.26 3.49 14.75
C GLU A 204 -0.66 4.50 13.79
N THR A 205 0.65 4.48 13.62
CA THR A 205 1.32 5.37 12.68
C THR A 205 2.22 4.61 11.72
N VAL A 206 2.54 5.26 10.63
CA VAL A 206 3.59 4.86 9.69
C VAL A 206 4.49 6.06 9.49
N ILE A 207 5.80 5.83 9.55
CA ILE A 207 6.81 6.85 9.32
C ILE A 207 7.59 6.45 8.08
N GLU A 208 7.68 7.35 7.10
CA GLU A 208 8.45 7.19 5.88
C GLU A 208 9.49 8.32 5.79
N THR A 209 10.62 8.04 5.14
CA THR A 209 11.66 9.01 4.79
C THR A 209 11.66 9.23 3.28
N ALA A 210 12.21 10.37 2.83
CA ALA A 210 12.41 10.60 1.39
C ALA A 210 13.54 9.75 0.80
N ASP A 211 14.45 9.25 1.63
CA ASP A 211 15.48 8.31 1.24
C ASP A 211 14.92 6.87 1.24
N PRO A 212 14.83 6.20 0.07
CA PRO A 212 14.33 4.84 -0.02
C PRO A 212 15.30 3.78 0.53
N GLU A 213 16.56 4.14 0.78
CA GLU A 213 17.57 3.24 1.36
C GLU A 213 17.54 3.26 2.90
N VAL A 214 16.73 4.13 3.51
CA VAL A 214 16.49 4.14 4.95
C VAL A 214 15.30 3.25 5.30
N TRP A 215 15.59 2.17 6.02
CA TRP A 215 14.58 1.32 6.62
C TRP A 215 14.07 1.97 7.92
N VAL A 216 12.76 2.09 8.06
CA VAL A 216 12.08 2.59 9.25
C VAL A 216 11.36 1.44 9.93
N ALA A 217 11.67 1.22 11.20
CA ALA A 217 10.97 0.24 12.03
C ALA A 217 9.49 0.60 12.20
N GLU A 218 8.68 -0.39 12.55
CA GLU A 218 7.29 -0.15 12.91
C GLU A 218 7.21 0.83 14.10
N PRO A 219 6.50 1.97 13.96
CA PRO A 219 6.47 2.96 15.02
C PRO A 219 5.61 2.53 16.21
N GLU A 220 6.15 2.68 17.42
CA GLU A 220 5.36 2.63 18.64
C GLU A 220 4.55 3.92 18.78
N SER A 221 3.23 3.79 18.81
CA SER A 221 2.30 4.93 18.83
C SER A 221 1.52 4.97 20.14
N ARG A 222 1.49 6.13 20.81
CA ARG A 222 0.78 6.31 22.08
C ARG A 222 0.30 7.75 22.26
N TRP A 223 -0.70 7.93 23.13
CA TRP A 223 -1.10 9.26 23.59
C TRP A 223 -0.31 9.62 24.85
N GLU A 224 0.29 10.80 24.86
CA GLU A 224 1.09 11.32 25.98
C GLU A 224 0.75 12.82 26.14
N ASP A 225 0.27 13.22 27.32
CA ASP A 225 -0.11 14.61 27.63
C ASP A 225 -1.03 15.27 26.59
N GLY A 226 -1.94 14.49 26.00
CA GLY A 226 -2.89 14.96 24.99
C GLY A 226 -2.32 15.10 23.57
N ALA A 227 -1.05 14.76 23.36
CA ALA A 227 -0.43 14.67 22.04
C ALA A 227 -0.25 13.21 21.60
N LEU A 228 -0.24 12.97 20.29
CA LEU A 228 0.16 11.69 19.72
C LEU A 228 1.69 11.64 19.65
N VAL A 229 2.28 10.63 20.28
CA VAL A 229 3.71 10.34 20.18
C VAL A 229 3.90 9.09 19.32
N ALA A 230 4.79 9.20 18.33
CA ALA A 230 5.21 8.08 17.48
C ALA A 230 6.74 7.96 17.50
N GLU A 231 7.25 6.79 17.85
CA GLU A 231 8.68 6.53 17.98
C GLU A 231 9.10 5.37 17.09
N ALA A 232 10.13 5.57 16.28
CA ALA A 232 10.67 4.53 15.40
C ALA A 232 12.20 4.61 15.31
N GLU A 233 12.86 3.45 15.24
CA GLU A 233 14.26 3.34 14.85
C GLU A 233 14.39 3.32 13.32
N MET A 234 15.45 3.95 12.83
CA MET A 234 15.80 4.01 11.41
C MET A 234 17.22 3.49 11.20
N ARG A 235 17.43 2.78 10.10
CA ARG A 235 18.73 2.23 9.71
C ARG A 235 18.91 2.37 8.21
N HIS A 236 20.09 2.75 7.76
CA HIS A 236 20.42 2.68 6.35
C HIS A 236 20.64 1.21 5.96
N ILE A 237 20.17 0.82 4.77
CA ILE A 237 20.17 -0.58 4.33
C ILE A 237 21.59 -1.17 4.18
N ASP A 238 22.58 -0.34 3.89
CA ASP A 238 23.99 -0.74 3.81
C ASP A 238 24.74 -0.69 5.17
N GLY A 239 24.07 -0.23 6.23
CA GLY A 239 24.64 -0.05 7.57
C GLY A 239 25.50 1.21 7.76
N GLY A 240 25.58 2.07 6.75
CA GLY A 240 26.32 3.33 6.75
C GLY A 240 25.69 4.43 7.60
N ALA A 241 26.45 5.52 7.76
CA ALA A 241 25.95 6.72 8.42
C ALA A 241 25.02 7.49 7.47
N PHE A 242 23.93 8.04 8.02
CA PHE A 242 22.94 8.80 7.28
C PHE A 242 22.39 9.93 8.15
N ALA A 243 21.72 10.89 7.53
CA ALA A 243 21.03 11.98 8.21
C ALA A 243 19.53 11.92 7.89
N VAL A 244 18.70 12.32 8.86
CA VAL A 244 17.25 12.40 8.67
C VAL A 244 16.88 13.84 8.31
N ASP A 245 16.40 14.05 7.08
CA ASP A 245 15.77 15.30 6.69
C ASP A 245 14.34 15.36 7.26
N ARG A 246 14.17 16.07 8.37
CA ARG A 246 12.88 16.25 9.05
C ARG A 246 11.83 16.92 8.18
N SER A 247 12.22 17.73 7.19
CA SER A 247 11.27 18.37 6.27
C SER A 247 10.66 17.36 5.29
N ALA A 248 11.33 16.23 5.09
CA ALA A 248 10.94 15.17 4.17
C ALA A 248 10.48 13.89 4.89
N VAL A 249 10.36 13.91 6.22
CA VAL A 249 9.69 12.85 7.00
C VAL A 249 8.19 12.92 6.73
N ARG A 250 7.60 11.77 6.40
CA ARG A 250 6.15 11.62 6.24
C ARG A 250 5.61 10.76 7.37
N ILE A 251 4.57 11.25 8.04
CA ILE A 251 3.92 10.55 9.14
C ILE A 251 2.47 10.36 8.75
N THR A 252 2.05 9.11 8.55
CA THR A 252 0.65 8.78 8.36
C THR A 252 0.06 8.26 9.66
N VAL A 253 -0.95 8.94 10.19
CA VAL A 253 -1.75 8.52 11.35
C VAL A 253 -2.94 7.71 10.86
N LEU A 254 -3.11 6.49 11.36
CA LEU A 254 -4.17 5.55 10.99
C LEU A 254 -5.09 5.32 12.19
N ARG A 255 -6.37 5.70 12.07
CA ARG A 255 -7.34 5.60 13.16
C ARG A 255 -8.77 5.56 12.63
N ASP A 256 -9.60 4.69 13.19
CA ASP A 256 -11.06 4.63 12.96
C ASP A 256 -11.46 4.59 11.47
N GLY A 257 -10.65 3.95 10.62
CA GLY A 257 -10.87 3.89 9.17
C GLY A 257 -10.56 5.19 8.43
N GLN A 258 -9.95 6.17 9.09
CA GLN A 258 -9.43 7.39 8.51
C GLN A 258 -7.89 7.39 8.56
N ALA A 259 -7.29 8.11 7.63
CA ALA A 259 -5.87 8.41 7.64
C ALA A 259 -5.63 9.92 7.64
N ILE A 260 -4.58 10.35 8.33
CA ILE A 260 -4.06 11.72 8.25
C ILE A 260 -2.62 11.59 7.77
N ASP A 261 -2.29 12.29 6.70
CA ASP A 261 -0.96 12.29 6.12
C ASP A 261 -0.27 13.64 6.34
N VAL A 262 0.79 13.58 7.13
CA VAL A 262 1.56 14.73 7.58
C VAL A 262 2.92 14.69 6.89
N MET A 263 3.24 15.77 6.18
CA MET A 263 4.55 15.97 5.59
C MET A 263 5.35 16.96 6.43
N GLY A 264 6.57 16.56 6.80
CA GLY A 264 7.53 17.35 7.51
C GLY A 264 7.25 17.49 9.00
N CYS A 265 8.31 17.78 9.75
CA CYS A 265 8.23 18.11 11.16
C CYS A 265 9.33 19.10 11.57
N SER A 266 9.02 19.89 12.60
CA SER A 266 9.91 20.91 13.15
C SER A 266 10.69 20.41 14.38
N GLY A 267 11.76 21.09 14.77
CA GLY A 267 12.60 20.71 15.92
C GLY A 267 14.05 20.64 15.56
#